data_AF-A0AAD2CHR3-F1
#
_entry.id   AF-A0AAD2CHR3-F1
#
_cell.length_a   1.000
_cell.length_b   1.000
_cell.length_c   1.000
_cell.angle_alpha   90.00
_cell.angle_beta   90.00
_cell.angle_gamma   90.00
#
_symmetry.space_group_name_H-M   'P 1'
#
loop_
_entity.id
_entity.type
_entity.pdbx_description
1 polymer ?
#
loop_
_entity_poly.entity_id
_entity_poly.type
_entity_poly.pdbx_seq_one_letter_code
_entity_poly.pdbx_strand_id
1 'polypeptide(L)'
;MRTPNQLYTRNDLWELKDGMVDPEIQAQVNAFCKHLLPLFHCQKVHSNLTPIQQYLLTTLHHKPDFIVFNSDKNLGPVLLEREVYVQRCLTDHLLTETYQQLSPKDAHVFTTETGQLIAKFLNDNASAITKMNMTYLQKTLDRVTDSYAYFYALAKIHKSPWKTRPIVLVSGSLLWPMASVNG
;
A
#
# COMPACT_ATOMS: atom_id res chain seq x y z
N MET A 1 -31.40 -15.36 -13.36
CA MET A 1 -30.14 -14.79 -12.87
C MET A 1 -29.05 -15.11 -13.87
N ARG A 2 -28.53 -14.12 -14.61
CA ARG A 2 -27.39 -14.33 -15.52
C ARG A 2 -26.11 -14.07 -14.73
N THR A 3 -25.28 -15.09 -14.57
CA THR A 3 -23.88 -14.91 -14.14
C THR A 3 -23.15 -14.18 -15.25
N PRO A 4 -22.42 -13.07 -14.99
CA PRO A 4 -21.61 -12.46 -16.03
C PRO A 4 -20.38 -13.34 -16.26
N ASN A 5 -20.39 -14.12 -17.34
CA ASN A 5 -19.24 -14.93 -17.80
C ASN A 5 -18.17 -14.08 -18.51
N GLN A 6 -18.19 -12.75 -18.36
CA GLN A 6 -17.28 -11.84 -19.03
C GLN A 6 -16.52 -10.99 -18.02
N LEU A 7 -15.20 -11.09 -18.08
CA LEU A 7 -14.28 -10.18 -17.44
C LEU A 7 -14.24 -8.89 -18.27
N TYR A 8 -14.67 -7.79 -17.67
CA TYR A 8 -14.53 -6.46 -18.28
C TYR A 8 -13.19 -5.88 -17.82
N THR A 9 -12.26 -5.68 -18.74
CA THR A 9 -11.04 -4.91 -18.52
C THR A 9 -11.21 -3.51 -19.09
N ARG A 10 -10.40 -2.57 -18.59
CA ARG A 10 -10.31 -1.22 -19.15
C ARG A 10 -9.94 -1.34 -20.63
N ASN A 11 -10.61 -0.56 -21.49
CA ASN A 11 -10.27 -0.48 -22.89
C ASN A 11 -9.07 0.46 -23.05
N ASP A 12 -7.91 -0.07 -23.40
CA ASP A 12 -6.65 0.68 -23.53
C ASP A 12 -6.67 1.70 -24.68
N LEU A 13 -7.62 1.56 -25.62
CA LEU A 13 -7.86 2.52 -26.71
C LEU A 13 -8.87 3.61 -26.32
N TRP A 14 -9.49 3.48 -25.15
CA TRP A 14 -10.43 4.46 -24.64
C TRP A 14 -9.68 5.49 -23.78
N GLU A 15 -9.47 6.67 -24.36
CA GLU A 15 -9.13 7.88 -23.63
C GLU A 15 -10.36 8.80 -23.59
N LEU A 16 -10.49 9.58 -22.52
CA LEU A 16 -11.38 10.73 -22.52
C LEU A 16 -10.89 11.69 -23.60
N LYS A 17 -11.57 11.70 -24.76
CA LYS A 17 -11.28 12.70 -25.79
C LYS A 17 -11.61 14.08 -25.22
N ASP A 18 -10.74 15.06 -25.43
CA ASP A 18 -11.00 16.45 -25.06
C ASP A 18 -12.38 16.88 -25.59
N GLY A 19 -13.25 17.32 -24.69
CA GLY A 19 -14.64 17.70 -24.99
C GLY A 19 -15.71 16.61 -24.84
N MET A 20 -15.38 15.38 -24.42
CA MET A 20 -16.37 14.34 -24.10
C MET A 20 -17.02 14.49 -22.72
N VAL A 21 -16.39 15.24 -21.81
CA VAL A 21 -17.03 15.63 -20.56
C VAL A 21 -17.88 16.85 -20.87
N ASP A 22 -19.18 16.74 -20.60
CA ASP A 22 -20.09 17.89 -20.70
C ASP A 22 -19.47 19.07 -19.92
N PRO A 23 -19.21 20.21 -20.59
CA PRO A 23 -18.66 21.39 -19.94
C PRO A 23 -19.44 21.79 -18.69
N GLU A 24 -20.75 21.53 -18.66
CA GLU A 24 -21.61 21.77 -17.51
C GLU A 24 -21.25 20.85 -16.34
N ILE A 25 -21.04 19.55 -16.57
CA ILE A 25 -20.62 18.61 -15.53
C ILE A 25 -19.23 18.97 -14.99
N GLN A 26 -18.29 19.30 -15.88
CA GLN A 26 -16.95 19.74 -15.49
C GLN A 26 -17.04 21.02 -14.62
N ALA A 27 -17.85 21.99 -15.04
CA ALA A 27 -18.08 23.23 -14.31
C ALA A 27 -18.75 22.99 -12.95
N GLN A 28 -19.73 22.09 -12.87
CA GLN A 28 -20.42 21.72 -11.63
C GLN A 28 -19.48 20.99 -10.66
N VAL A 29 -18.68 20.03 -11.12
CA VAL A 29 -17.69 19.34 -10.27
C VAL A 29 -16.64 20.33 -9.77
N ASN A 30 -16.14 21.21 -10.64
CA ASN A 30 -15.19 22.25 -10.24
C ASN A 30 -15.81 23.24 -9.25
N ALA A 31 -17.07 23.66 -9.46
CA ALA A 31 -17.80 24.51 -8.55
C ALA A 31 -18.03 23.82 -7.20
N PHE A 32 -18.41 22.54 -7.21
CA PHE A 32 -18.55 21.73 -6.00
C PHE A 32 -17.23 21.64 -5.23
N CYS A 33 -16.13 21.25 -5.88
CA CYS A 33 -14.81 21.21 -5.26
C CYS A 33 -14.38 22.57 -4.73
N LYS A 34 -14.63 23.65 -5.48
CA LYS A 34 -14.32 25.03 -5.06
C LYS A 34 -15.12 25.47 -3.83
N HIS A 35 -16.34 24.97 -3.64
CA HIS A 35 -17.14 25.24 -2.45
C HIS A 35 -16.80 24.29 -1.29
N LEU A 36 -16.46 23.03 -1.60
CA LEU A 36 -16.18 21.99 -0.62
C LEU A 36 -14.80 22.16 0.04
N LEU A 37 -13.76 22.46 -0.75
CA LEU A 37 -12.39 22.59 -0.26
C LEU A 37 -12.24 23.64 0.84
N PRO A 38 -12.84 24.84 0.73
CA PRO A 38 -12.83 25.80 1.81
C PRO A 38 -13.47 25.28 3.09
N LEU A 39 -14.51 24.42 3.04
CA LEU A 39 -15.21 23.88 4.23
C LEU A 39 -14.36 22.88 5.02
N PHE A 40 -13.34 22.29 4.41
CA PHE A 40 -12.36 21.46 5.10
C PHE A 40 -11.34 22.33 5.85
N HIS A 41 -11.78 22.93 6.94
CA HIS A 41 -10.90 23.61 7.87
C HIS A 41 -10.29 22.58 8.83
N CYS A 42 -8.98 22.64 9.04
CA CYS A 42 -8.35 21.88 10.13
C CYS A 42 -8.75 22.51 11.47
N GLN A 43 -9.85 22.03 12.07
CA GLN A 43 -10.23 22.45 13.41
C GLN A 43 -9.31 21.80 14.44
N LYS A 44 -8.74 22.62 15.34
CA LYS A 44 -8.14 22.11 16.57
C LYS A 44 -9.26 21.65 17.49
N VAL A 45 -9.66 20.38 17.32
CA VAL A 45 -10.62 19.73 18.19
C VAL A 45 -9.94 19.40 19.52
N HIS A 46 -10.63 19.61 20.64
CA HIS A 46 -10.21 19.02 21.90
C HIS A 46 -10.24 17.51 21.74
N SER A 47 -9.14 16.85 22.08
CA SER A 47 -9.08 15.40 22.04
C SER A 47 -10.17 14.81 22.94
N ASN A 48 -10.87 13.80 22.44
CA ASN A 48 -11.81 13.00 23.25
C ASN A 48 -11.10 12.19 24.35
N LEU A 49 -9.77 12.25 24.40
CA LEU A 49 -8.94 11.57 25.38
C LEU A 49 -8.58 12.52 26.51
N THR A 50 -8.72 12.04 27.75
CA THR A 50 -8.26 12.76 28.94
C THR A 50 -6.73 12.94 28.90
N PRO A 51 -6.17 13.94 29.62
CA PRO A 51 -4.72 14.11 29.70
C PRO A 51 -3.98 12.84 30.15
N ILE A 52 -4.57 12.07 31.08
CA ILE A 52 -4.02 10.80 31.56
C ILE A 52 -4.00 9.76 30.44
N GLN A 53 -5.08 9.63 29.67
CA GLN A 53 -5.14 8.71 28.53
C GLN A 53 -4.12 9.07 27.45
N GLN A 54 -3.97 10.36 27.15
CA GLN A 54 -2.96 10.83 26.20
C GLN A 54 -1.55 10.52 26.69
N TYR A 55 -1.26 10.80 27.97
CA TYR A 55 0.03 10.48 28.58
C TYR A 55 0.34 8.99 28.51
N LEU A 56 -0.63 8.14 28.85
CA LEU A 56 -0.49 6.69 28.80
C LEU A 56 -0.27 6.19 27.37
N LEU A 57 -1.07 6.65 26.40
CA LEU A 57 -0.91 6.27 25.00
C LEU A 57 0.44 6.72 24.44
N THR A 58 0.88 7.93 24.77
CA THR A 58 2.19 8.46 24.37
C THR A 58 3.31 7.62 24.98
N THR A 59 3.19 7.30 26.27
CA THR A 59 4.17 6.46 26.98
C THR A 59 4.22 5.05 26.40
N LEU A 60 3.07 4.42 26.14
CA LEU A 60 2.99 3.09 25.52
C LEU A 60 3.52 3.10 24.08
N HIS A 61 3.26 4.15 23.32
CA HIS A 61 3.78 4.31 21.96
C HIS A 61 5.31 4.45 21.94
N HIS A 62 5.89 5.13 22.93
CA HIS A 62 7.34 5.28 23.05
C HIS A 62 8.05 4.07 23.68
N LYS A 63 7.31 3.10 24.23
CA LYS A 63 7.93 1.88 24.77
C LYS A 63 8.28 0.90 23.63
N PRO A 64 9.56 0.54 23.46
CA PRO A 64 9.98 -0.35 22.37
C PRO A 64 9.43 -1.78 22.53
N ASP A 65 9.10 -2.20 23.75
CA ASP A 65 8.60 -3.54 24.05
C ASP A 65 7.20 -3.81 23.47
N PHE A 66 6.48 -2.76 23.10
CA PHE A 66 5.15 -2.87 22.53
C PHE A 66 5.12 -2.41 21.07
N ILE A 67 4.11 -2.90 20.37
CA ILE A 67 3.75 -2.46 19.03
C ILE A 67 2.26 -2.16 18.99
N VAL A 68 1.92 -1.00 18.42
CA VAL A 68 0.56 -0.61 18.08
C VAL A 68 0.37 -0.83 16.59
N PHE A 69 -0.60 -1.64 16.21
CA PHE A 69 -0.89 -1.96 14.82
C PHE A 69 -2.38 -2.16 14.58
N ASN A 70 -2.81 -2.15 13.33
CA ASN A 70 -4.23 -2.19 12.99
C ASN A 70 -4.84 -3.59 13.13
N SER A 71 -6.08 -3.66 13.60
CA SER A 71 -6.89 -4.86 13.48
C SER A 71 -7.47 -5.02 12.07
N ASP A 72 -7.73 -6.26 11.69
CA ASP A 72 -8.51 -6.59 10.49
C ASP A 72 -9.97 -6.14 10.69
N LYS A 73 -10.63 -5.70 9.61
CA LYS A 73 -12.00 -5.14 9.60
C LYS A 73 -12.18 -3.81 10.33
N ASN A 74 -11.11 -3.01 10.45
CA ASN A 74 -11.17 -1.66 11.02
C ASN A 74 -11.76 -1.63 12.45
N LEU A 75 -11.49 -2.66 13.26
CA LEU A 75 -11.97 -2.75 14.66
C LEU A 75 -11.10 -1.94 15.64
N GLY A 76 -10.32 -0.98 15.12
CA GLY A 76 -9.40 -0.14 15.87
C GLY A 76 -7.97 -0.69 15.99
N PRO A 77 -7.08 0.06 16.65
CA PRO A 77 -5.70 -0.34 16.89
C PRO A 77 -5.62 -1.43 17.98
N VAL A 78 -4.61 -2.27 17.88
CA VAL A 78 -4.28 -3.34 18.82
C VAL A 78 -2.91 -3.06 19.39
N LEU A 79 -2.78 -3.23 20.71
CA LEU A 79 -1.51 -3.20 21.43
C LEU A 79 -1.08 -4.65 21.70
N LEU A 80 0.16 -4.98 21.34
CA LEU A 80 0.76 -6.28 21.62
C LEU A 80 2.22 -6.11 22.01
N GLU A 81 2.76 -7.06 22.76
CA GLU A 81 4.20 -7.18 22.96
C GLU A 81 4.87 -7.42 21.59
N ARG A 82 5.94 -6.67 21.33
CA ARG A 82 6.65 -6.69 20.04
C ARG A 82 7.23 -8.06 19.75
N GLU A 83 7.76 -8.73 20.77
CA GLU A 83 8.30 -10.08 20.62
C GLU A 83 7.22 -11.07 20.19
N VAL A 84 6.06 -11.06 20.85
CA VAL A 84 4.90 -11.89 20.50
C VAL A 84 4.41 -11.58 19.08
N TYR A 85 4.40 -10.30 18.69
CA TYR A 85 4.05 -9.89 17.32
C TYR A 85 5.02 -10.48 16.29
N VAL A 86 6.33 -10.33 16.49
CA VAL A 86 7.36 -10.84 15.59
C VAL A 86 7.29 -12.37 15.50
N GLN A 87 7.18 -13.04 16.64
CA GLN A 87 7.03 -14.50 16.68
C GLN A 87 5.79 -14.95 15.90
N ARG A 88 4.64 -14.28 16.04
CA ARG A 88 3.44 -14.60 15.25
C ARG A 88 3.60 -14.31 13.76
N CYS A 89 4.28 -13.24 13.37
CA CYS A 89 4.57 -12.98 11.96
C CYS A 89 5.41 -14.09 11.33
N LEU A 90 6.41 -14.58 12.08
CA LEU A 90 7.27 -15.68 11.66
C LEU A 90 6.51 -17.01 11.60
N THR A 91 5.91 -17.42 12.70
CA THR A 91 5.28 -18.74 12.83
C THR A 91 3.99 -18.89 12.04
N ASP A 92 3.13 -17.86 11.99
CA ASP A 92 1.87 -17.94 11.25
C ASP A 92 2.07 -17.82 9.73
N HIS A 93 3.17 -17.20 9.26
CA HIS A 93 3.37 -16.86 7.83
C HIS A 93 4.78 -17.13 7.30
N LEU A 94 5.80 -16.41 7.78
CA LEU A 94 7.11 -16.34 7.09
C LEU A 94 7.95 -17.63 7.19
N LEU A 95 7.75 -18.44 8.21
CA LEU A 95 8.42 -19.74 8.41
C LEU A 95 7.56 -20.91 7.92
N THR A 96 6.62 -20.65 7.02
CA THR A 96 5.82 -21.69 6.34
C THR A 96 6.43 -22.04 5.00
N GLU A 97 5.96 -23.11 4.36
CA GLU A 97 6.38 -23.56 3.02
C GLU A 97 6.17 -22.50 1.93
N THR A 98 5.38 -21.45 2.20
CA THR A 98 5.07 -20.37 1.26
C THR A 98 6.25 -19.45 1.01
N TYR A 99 7.15 -19.27 1.98
CA TYR A 99 8.24 -18.30 1.91
C TYR A 99 9.60 -18.98 2.08
N GLN A 100 10.59 -18.49 1.34
CA GLN A 100 11.99 -18.89 1.49
C GLN A 100 12.77 -17.79 2.20
N GLN A 101 13.47 -18.15 3.27
CA GLN A 101 14.40 -17.25 3.93
C GLN A 101 15.70 -17.17 3.12
N LEU A 102 16.04 -15.96 2.65
CA LEU A 102 17.29 -15.69 1.95
C LEU A 102 18.35 -15.16 2.92
N SER A 103 19.63 -15.43 2.61
CA SER A 103 20.72 -14.73 3.28
C SER A 103 20.74 -13.25 2.84
N PRO A 104 21.30 -12.33 3.64
CA PRO A 104 21.40 -10.92 3.25
C PRO A 104 22.14 -10.71 1.92
N LYS A 105 23.14 -11.56 1.64
CA LYS A 105 23.88 -11.53 0.37
C LYS A 105 22.99 -11.95 -0.79
N ASP A 106 22.28 -13.07 -0.65
CA ASP A 106 21.41 -13.59 -1.72
C ASP A 106 20.24 -12.64 -1.96
N ALA A 107 19.68 -12.04 -0.92
CA ALA A 107 18.63 -11.03 -1.03
C ALA A 107 19.11 -9.79 -1.82
N HIS A 108 20.34 -9.33 -1.57
CA HIS A 108 20.92 -8.20 -2.31
C HIS A 108 21.18 -8.55 -3.79
N VAL A 109 21.71 -9.75 -4.05
CA VAL A 109 21.92 -10.25 -5.42
C VAL A 109 20.58 -10.35 -6.15
N PHE A 110 19.60 -11.01 -5.55
CA PHE A 110 18.26 -11.17 -6.11
C PHE A 110 17.60 -9.83 -6.44
N THR A 111 17.72 -8.86 -5.55
CA THR A 111 17.17 -7.51 -5.74
C THR A 111 17.86 -6.77 -6.90
N THR A 112 19.17 -6.89 -6.99
CA THR A 112 19.97 -6.28 -8.06
C THR A 112 19.63 -6.90 -9.42
N GLU A 113 19.56 -8.23 -9.49
CA GLU A 113 19.16 -8.96 -10.69
C GLU A 113 17.73 -8.61 -11.11
N THR A 114 16.81 -8.52 -10.15
CA THR A 114 15.43 -8.07 -10.40
C THR A 114 15.41 -6.67 -11.00
N GLY A 115 16.23 -5.75 -10.50
CA GLY A 115 16.33 -4.40 -11.04
C GLY A 115 16.84 -4.38 -12.49
N GLN A 116 17.84 -5.20 -12.78
CA GLN A 116 18.37 -5.36 -14.15
C GLN A 116 17.33 -5.99 -15.09
N LEU A 117 16.58 -6.98 -14.62
CA LEU A 117 15.49 -7.59 -15.38
C LEU A 117 14.39 -6.59 -15.71
N ILE A 118 14.01 -5.74 -14.75
CA ILE A 118 13.03 -4.66 -14.98
C ILE A 118 13.57 -3.69 -16.03
N ALA A 119 14.81 -3.21 -15.88
CA ALA A 119 15.41 -2.29 -16.83
C ALA A 119 15.49 -2.88 -18.24
N LYS A 120 15.89 -4.14 -18.36
CA LYS A 120 15.92 -4.88 -19.62
C LYS A 120 14.51 -5.01 -20.22
N PHE A 121 13.52 -5.42 -19.42
CA PHE A 121 12.13 -5.54 -19.85
C PHE A 121 11.59 -4.21 -20.41
N LEU A 122 11.85 -3.09 -19.73
CA LEU A 122 11.43 -1.77 -20.19
C LEU A 122 12.10 -1.38 -21.51
N ASN A 123 13.39 -1.68 -21.67
CA ASN A 123 14.11 -1.40 -22.91
C ASN A 123 13.58 -2.26 -24.08
N ASP A 124 13.42 -3.57 -23.84
CA ASP A 124 12.96 -4.53 -24.86
C ASP A 124 11.52 -4.23 -25.33
N ASN A 125 10.68 -3.66 -24.45
CA ASN A 125 9.28 -3.31 -24.73
C ASN A 125 9.05 -1.81 -24.92
N ALA A 126 10.10 -1.02 -25.14
CA ALA A 126 9.99 0.44 -25.19
C ALA A 126 9.03 0.94 -26.28
N SER A 127 8.89 0.21 -27.38
CA SER A 127 7.95 0.52 -28.46
C SER A 127 6.48 0.28 -28.11
N ALA A 128 6.20 -0.63 -27.17
CA ALA A 128 4.85 -0.99 -26.74
C ALA A 128 4.37 -0.15 -25.55
N ILE A 129 5.27 0.55 -24.85
CA ILE A 129 4.96 1.35 -23.67
C ILE A 129 4.78 2.82 -24.10
N THR A 130 3.65 3.43 -23.73
CA THR A 130 3.43 4.86 -24.00
C THR A 130 4.50 5.71 -23.34
N LYS A 131 4.88 6.83 -23.98
CA LYS A 131 5.90 7.75 -23.45
C LYS A 131 5.58 8.20 -22.01
N MET A 132 4.30 8.40 -21.70
CA MET A 132 3.84 8.76 -20.36
C MET A 132 4.13 7.66 -19.35
N ASN A 133 3.75 6.41 -19.65
CA ASN A 133 4.00 5.26 -18.78
C ASN A 133 5.50 5.00 -18.62
N MET A 134 6.28 5.08 -19.70
CA MET A 134 7.74 4.93 -19.64
C MET A 134 8.35 5.98 -18.70
N THR A 135 7.93 7.25 -18.84
CA THR A 135 8.41 8.33 -17.97
C THR A 135 8.03 8.09 -16.50
N TYR A 136 6.81 7.61 -16.23
CA TYR A 136 6.36 7.27 -14.89
C TYR A 136 7.20 6.14 -14.29
N LEU A 137 7.40 5.05 -15.04
CA LEU A 137 8.13 3.87 -14.60
C LEU A 137 9.59 4.23 -14.29
N GLN A 138 10.26 4.94 -15.21
CA GLN A 138 11.64 5.39 -15.02
C GLN A 138 11.77 6.28 -13.78
N LYS A 139 10.93 7.31 -13.64
CA LYS A 139 10.96 8.21 -12.48
C LYS A 139 10.68 7.49 -11.17
N THR A 140 9.81 6.48 -11.20
CA THR A 140 9.50 5.70 -10.00
C THR A 140 10.69 4.85 -9.60
N LEU A 141 11.34 4.17 -10.55
CA LEU A 141 12.54 3.37 -10.32
C LEU A 141 13.72 4.22 -9.83
N ASP A 142 13.94 5.39 -10.42
CA ASP A 142 15.01 6.32 -10.01
C ASP A 142 14.83 6.84 -8.57
N ARG A 143 13.60 6.79 -8.04
CA ARG A 143 13.24 7.24 -6.68
C ARG A 143 13.26 6.14 -5.63
N VAL A 144 13.49 4.88 -6.02
CA VAL A 144 13.54 3.76 -5.08
C VAL A 144 14.79 3.91 -4.22
N THR A 145 14.61 4.30 -2.95
CA THR A 145 15.71 4.36 -1.97
C THR A 145 15.92 3.02 -1.26
N ASP A 146 14.83 2.28 -1.05
CA ASP A 146 14.83 0.97 -0.45
C ASP A 146 14.11 0.01 -1.39
N SER A 147 14.84 -0.99 -1.87
CA SER A 147 14.33 -1.91 -2.88
C SER A 147 13.47 -3.03 -2.30
N TYR A 148 13.47 -3.23 -0.98
CA TYR A 148 12.77 -4.33 -0.34
C TYR A 148 11.29 -4.03 -0.09
N ALA A 149 10.48 -5.08 -0.21
CA ALA A 149 9.09 -5.05 0.26
C ALA A 149 9.05 -5.38 1.76
N TYR A 150 8.12 -4.76 2.47
CA TYR A 150 7.98 -4.92 3.92
C TYR A 150 6.80 -5.82 4.28
N PHE A 151 7.02 -6.74 5.23
CA PHE A 151 5.96 -7.57 5.77
C PHE A 151 5.42 -6.99 7.07
N TYR A 152 4.10 -6.96 7.24
CA TYR A 152 3.46 -6.76 8.52
C TYR A 152 2.15 -7.55 8.63
N ALA A 153 1.68 -7.77 9.85
CA ALA A 153 0.46 -8.51 10.12
C ALA A 153 -0.63 -7.61 10.70
N LEU A 154 -1.89 -7.87 10.34
CA LEU A 154 -3.07 -7.31 11.01
C LEU A 154 -3.67 -8.32 11.97
N ALA A 155 -4.21 -7.86 13.10
CA ALA A 155 -4.84 -8.73 14.09
C ALA A 155 -6.31 -9.02 13.73
N LYS A 156 -6.65 -10.28 13.47
CA LYS A 156 -8.03 -10.76 13.32
C LYS A 156 -8.64 -11.06 14.69
N ILE A 157 -8.86 -10.01 15.48
CA ILE A 157 -9.39 -10.10 16.86
C ILE A 157 -10.82 -10.68 16.93
N HIS A 158 -11.56 -10.65 15.81
CA HIS A 158 -12.90 -11.22 15.70
C HIS A 158 -12.93 -12.75 15.50
N LYS A 159 -11.78 -13.43 15.59
CA LYS A 159 -11.65 -14.89 15.52
C LYS A 159 -11.30 -15.44 16.90
N SER A 160 -11.68 -16.69 17.19
CA SER A 160 -11.36 -17.37 18.45
C SER A 160 -10.69 -18.73 18.19
N PRO A 161 -9.42 -18.97 18.61
CA PRO A 161 -8.48 -17.93 19.05
C PRO A 161 -8.18 -16.92 17.93
N TRP A 162 -7.72 -15.72 18.30
CA TRP A 162 -7.43 -14.66 17.33
C TRP A 162 -6.31 -15.07 16.37
N LYS A 163 -6.42 -14.62 15.11
CA LYS A 163 -5.49 -14.96 14.02
C LYS A 163 -4.80 -13.71 13.48
N THR A 164 -3.78 -13.87 12.65
CA THR A 164 -3.12 -12.78 11.94
C THR A 164 -3.53 -12.75 10.45
N ARG A 165 -3.43 -11.60 9.80
CA ARG A 165 -3.53 -11.43 8.35
C ARG A 165 -2.19 -10.92 7.82
N PRO A 166 -1.51 -11.60 6.89
CA PRO A 166 -0.27 -11.09 6.33
C PRO A 166 -0.58 -9.96 5.34
N ILE A 167 0.25 -8.92 5.35
CA ILE A 167 0.30 -7.87 4.34
C ILE A 167 1.75 -7.70 3.90
N VAL A 168 1.97 -7.75 2.59
CA VAL A 168 3.26 -7.43 1.97
C VAL A 168 3.12 -6.06 1.32
N LEU A 169 3.79 -5.07 1.90
CA LEU A 169 3.84 -3.70 1.41
C LEU A 169 4.95 -3.59 0.37
N VAL A 170 4.54 -3.51 -0.90
CA VAL A 170 5.43 -3.25 -2.02
C VAL A 170 5.58 -1.76 -2.32
N SER A 171 4.85 -0.88 -1.65
CA SER A 171 4.91 0.56 -1.87
C SER A 171 6.29 1.13 -1.57
N GLY A 172 6.85 1.86 -2.53
CA GLY A 172 8.21 2.42 -2.44
C GLY A 172 9.33 1.42 -2.72
N SER A 173 9.01 0.11 -2.84
CA SER A 173 9.98 -0.91 -3.23
C SER A 173 10.26 -0.92 -4.73
N LEU A 174 11.25 -1.72 -5.14
CA LEU A 174 11.59 -1.92 -6.54
C LEU A 174 10.41 -2.41 -7.41
N LEU A 175 9.48 -3.16 -6.81
CA LEU A 175 8.32 -3.73 -7.49
C LEU A 175 7.11 -2.79 -7.51
N TRP A 176 7.16 -1.66 -6.81
CA TRP A 176 6.06 -0.69 -6.74
C TRP A 176 5.54 -0.25 -8.12
N PRO A 177 6.40 0.21 -9.07
CA PRO A 177 5.92 0.64 -10.38
C PRO A 177 5.22 -0.49 -11.15
N MET A 178 5.59 -1.75 -10.93
CA MET A 178 4.95 -2.90 -11.59
C MET A 178 3.58 -3.21 -10.98
N ALA A 179 3.42 -3.01 -9.67
CA ALA A 179 2.17 -3.24 -8.97
C ALA A 179 1.10 -2.18 -9.28
N SER A 180 1.50 -0.96 -9.66
CA SER A 180 0.57 0.15 -9.94
C SER A 180 0.03 0.19 -11.37
N VAL A 181 0.56 -0.62 -12.30
CA VAL A 181 0.19 -0.58 -13.74
C VAL A 181 -1.16 -1.25 -14.02
N ASN A 182 -1.77 -1.92 -13.03
CA ASN A 182 -3.09 -2.54 -13.16
C ASN A 182 -4.27 -1.64 -12.72
N GLY A 183 -4.16 -0.31 -12.90
CA GLY A 183 -5.16 0.69 -12.50
C GLY A 183 -5.86 1.40 -13.65
#